data_AF-A0A843H577-F1
#
_entry.id   AF-A0A843H577-F1
#
_cell.length_a   1.000
_cell.length_b   1.000
_cell.length_c   1.000
_cell.angle_alpha   90.00
_cell.angle_beta   90.00
_cell.angle_gamma   90.00
#
_symmetry.space_group_name_H-M   'P 1'
#
loop_
_entity.id
_entity.type
_entity.pdbx_description
1 polymer ?
#
loop_
_entity_poly.entity_id
_entity_poly.type
_entity_poly.pdbx_seq_one_letter_code
_entity_poly.pdbx_strand_id
1 'polypeptide(L)'
;MGLRKIKKNVAENKFLFPLEMYTSFPGSVIITSYILNENKPDVLNIRKKWKYYLRHGLDFDFSDPDYLKKVCELFEVKMFPLELAAFVQSEYNALICPYIENEEGFRDIYPLREDGYYSRTLRKGKIYPLVEKVKNGECCK
;
A
#
# COMPACT_ATOMS: atom_id res chain seq x y z
N MET A 1 -13.45 18.84 27.43
CA MET A 1 -14.17 19.20 26.18
C MET A 1 -13.14 19.16 25.06
N GLY A 2 -13.11 18.29 24.07
CA GLY A 2 -14.10 17.44 23.43
C GLY A 2 -13.65 17.36 21.98
N LEU A 3 -12.81 16.36 21.63
CA LEU A 3 -12.33 16.02 20.28
C LEU A 3 -13.47 15.68 19.27
N ARG A 4 -14.72 16.02 19.60
CA ARG A 4 -15.96 15.71 18.88
C ARG A 4 -16.31 16.71 17.77
N LYS A 5 -15.44 17.65 17.41
CA LYS A 5 -15.79 18.73 16.44
C LYS A 5 -14.90 18.85 15.21
N ILE A 6 -14.16 17.81 14.83
CA ILE A 6 -13.70 17.62 13.44
C ILE A 6 -14.57 16.55 12.78
N LYS A 7 -15.88 16.79 12.79
CA LYS A 7 -16.85 16.16 11.91
C LYS A 7 -17.57 17.30 11.22
N LYS A 8 -17.10 17.70 10.04
CA LYS A 8 -17.90 18.37 9.02
C LYS A 8 -17.10 18.54 7.73
N ASN A 9 -17.66 17.97 6.67
CA ASN A 9 -17.43 18.30 5.26
C ASN A 9 -16.19 17.75 4.55
N VAL A 10 -15.81 16.50 4.83
CA VAL A 10 -15.33 15.67 3.72
C VAL A 10 -16.60 15.04 3.16
N ALA A 11 -16.90 15.26 1.88
CA ALA A 11 -17.93 14.49 1.18
C ALA A 11 -17.75 13.01 1.51
N GLU A 12 -18.80 12.20 1.51
CA GLU A 12 -18.70 10.75 1.76
C GLU A 12 -17.82 10.06 0.69
N ASN A 13 -16.51 10.31 0.67
CA ASN A 13 -15.53 9.45 0.05
C ASN A 13 -15.52 8.20 0.92
N LYS A 14 -16.46 7.31 0.63
CA LYS A 14 -16.46 5.95 1.14
C LYS A 14 -15.19 5.32 0.61
N PHE A 15 -14.13 5.36 1.40
CA PHE A 15 -12.94 4.57 1.17
C PHE A 15 -13.35 3.16 0.78
N LEU A 16 -12.73 2.63 -0.27
CA LEU A 16 -13.07 1.31 -0.78
C LEU A 16 -12.75 0.24 0.27
N PHE A 17 -11.64 0.43 0.98
CA PHE A 17 -11.20 -0.39 2.10
C PHE A 17 -11.42 0.31 3.46
N PRO A 18 -11.38 -0.43 4.58
CA PRO A 18 -11.33 0.14 5.93
C PRO A 18 -10.10 1.04 6.12
N LEU A 19 -10.23 2.09 6.94
CA LEU A 19 -9.15 3.07 7.18
C LEU A 19 -7.86 2.40 7.69
N GLU A 20 -8.02 1.37 8.52
CA GLU A 20 -6.93 0.59 9.11
C GLU A 20 -6.07 -0.13 8.06
N MET A 21 -6.61 -0.41 6.87
CA MET A 21 -5.83 -0.99 5.78
C MET A 21 -4.85 0.03 5.19
N TYR A 22 -5.24 1.30 5.07
CA TYR A 22 -4.38 2.34 4.50
C TYR A 22 -3.22 2.76 5.41
N THR A 23 -3.30 2.43 6.70
CA THR A 23 -2.29 2.79 7.70
C THR A 23 -1.46 1.61 8.18
N SER A 24 -1.70 0.41 7.64
CA SER A 24 -0.99 -0.80 8.03
C SER A 24 -0.21 -1.39 6.86
N PHE A 25 0.93 -2.00 7.16
CA PHE A 25 1.77 -2.62 6.15
C PHE A 25 1.03 -3.72 5.35
N PRO A 26 0.34 -4.71 5.96
CA PRO A 26 -0.41 -5.71 5.19
C PRO A 26 -1.52 -5.08 4.33
N GLY A 27 -2.23 -4.08 4.87
CA GLY A 27 -3.28 -3.38 4.14
C GLY A 27 -2.72 -2.65 2.92
N SER A 28 -1.56 -2.00 3.05
CA SER A 28 -0.88 -1.32 1.95
C SER A 28 -0.44 -2.26 0.82
N VAL A 29 -0.03 -3.50 1.15
CA VAL A 29 0.27 -4.54 0.15
C VAL A 29 -0.99 -4.88 -0.66
N ILE A 30 -2.11 -5.12 0.03
CA ILE A 30 -3.38 -5.50 -0.60
C ILE A 30 -3.91 -4.37 -1.49
N ILE A 31 -3.87 -3.13 -0.99
CA ILE A 31 -4.30 -1.94 -1.73
C ILE A 31 -3.41 -1.72 -2.95
N THR A 32 -2.09 -1.88 -2.82
CA THR A 32 -1.15 -1.79 -3.95
C THR A 32 -1.45 -2.88 -4.99
N SER A 33 -1.70 -4.12 -4.57
CA SER A 33 -2.15 -5.21 -5.44
C SER A 33 -3.45 -4.88 -6.15
N TYR A 34 -4.41 -4.29 -5.44
CA TYR A 34 -5.68 -3.85 -6.03
C TYR A 34 -5.48 -2.76 -7.08
N ILE A 35 -4.62 -1.77 -6.83
CA ILE A 35 -4.37 -0.65 -7.74
C ILE A 35 -3.68 -1.13 -9.02
N LEU A 36 -2.60 -1.90 -8.89
CA LEU A 36 -1.70 -2.22 -10.00
C LEU A 36 -2.14 -3.40 -10.88
N ASN A 37 -3.00 -4.28 -10.38
CA ASN A 37 -3.51 -5.39 -11.19
C ASN A 37 -4.76 -4.97 -11.99
N GLU A 38 -4.85 -5.40 -13.25
CA GLU A 38 -6.02 -5.15 -14.11
C GLU A 38 -7.27 -5.88 -13.60
N ASN A 39 -7.10 -7.13 -13.18
CA ASN A 39 -8.16 -7.95 -12.61
C ASN A 39 -8.37 -7.57 -11.13
N LYS A 40 -9.32 -6.67 -10.89
CA LYS A 40 -9.63 -6.18 -9.55
C LYS A 40 -10.22 -7.30 -8.68
N PRO A 41 -9.64 -7.60 -7.51
CA PRO A 41 -10.18 -8.60 -6.59
C PRO A 41 -11.47 -8.12 -5.92
N ASP A 42 -12.30 -9.04 -5.43
CA ASP A 42 -13.55 -8.72 -4.73
C ASP A 42 -13.28 -7.99 -3.40
N VAL A 43 -13.56 -6.70 -3.40
CA VAL A 43 -13.43 -5.81 -2.25
C VAL A 43 -14.25 -6.29 -1.06
N LEU A 44 -15.44 -6.86 -1.26
CA LEU A 44 -16.27 -7.33 -0.16
C LEU A 44 -15.62 -8.54 0.53
N ASN A 45 -15.03 -9.46 -0.25
CA ASN A 45 -14.28 -10.59 0.28
C ASN A 45 -13.04 -10.11 1.07
N ILE A 46 -12.26 -9.20 0.51
CA ILE A 46 -11.10 -8.59 1.19
C ILE A 46 -11.50 -7.98 2.52
N ARG A 47 -12.61 -7.23 2.56
CA ARG A 47 -13.11 -6.60 3.79
C ARG A 47 -13.54 -7.62 4.85
N LYS A 48 -14.13 -8.74 4.45
CA LYS A 48 -14.48 -9.83 5.37
C LYS A 48 -13.23 -10.48 5.95
N LYS A 49 -12.24 -10.80 5.11
CA LYS A 49 -10.96 -11.34 5.53
C LYS A 49 -10.18 -10.39 6.44
N TRP A 50 -10.22 -9.09 6.15
CA TRP A 50 -9.58 -8.07 6.99
C TRP A 50 -10.16 -8.05 8.41
N LYS A 51 -11.49 -8.12 8.54
CA LYS A 51 -12.15 -8.20 9.85
C LYS A 51 -11.78 -9.48 10.61
N TYR A 52 -11.62 -10.59 9.90
CA TYR A 52 -11.15 -11.84 10.49
C TYR A 52 -9.70 -11.70 10.97
N TYR A 53 -8.81 -11.15 10.13
CA TYR A 53 -7.42 -10.84 10.45
C TYR A 53 -7.29 -9.97 11.70
N LEU A 54 -8.03 -8.86 11.80
CA LEU A 54 -7.96 -7.96 12.96
C LEU A 54 -8.26 -8.65 14.30
N ARG A 55 -8.97 -9.78 14.29
CA ARG A 55 -9.30 -10.55 15.50
C ARG A 55 -8.30 -11.65 15.83
N HIS A 56 -7.61 -12.19 14.84
CA HIS A 56 -6.78 -13.40 14.99
C HIS A 56 -5.28 -13.16 14.76
N GLY A 57 -4.90 -12.01 14.17
CA GLY A 57 -3.50 -11.69 13.85
C GLY A 57 -3.01 -12.35 12.56
N LEU A 58 -1.72 -12.16 12.25
CA LEU A 58 -0.98 -12.90 11.22
C LEU A 58 -0.21 -14.05 11.89
N ASP A 59 -0.11 -15.16 11.18
CA ASP A 59 0.66 -16.35 11.57
C ASP A 59 2.09 -16.35 11.04
N PHE A 60 2.49 -15.29 10.34
CA PHE A 60 3.85 -15.08 9.83
C PHE A 60 4.35 -13.68 10.18
N ASP A 61 5.67 -13.55 10.36
CA ASP A 61 6.31 -12.30 10.76
C ASP A 61 6.87 -11.52 9.58
N PHE A 62 7.22 -10.25 9.82
CA PHE A 62 7.77 -9.36 8.80
C PHE A 62 9.15 -9.77 8.28
N SER A 63 9.89 -10.62 9.00
CA SER A 63 11.20 -11.12 8.59
C SER A 63 11.12 -12.26 7.59
N ASP A 64 9.92 -12.81 7.37
CA ASP A 64 9.66 -13.83 6.38
C ASP A 64 9.98 -13.33 4.96
N PRO A 65 10.91 -13.99 4.23
CA PRO A 65 11.25 -13.58 2.87
C PRO A 65 10.06 -13.64 1.90
N ASP A 66 9.05 -14.47 2.19
CA ASP A 66 7.83 -14.62 1.42
C ASP A 66 6.67 -13.78 1.96
N TYR A 67 6.92 -12.85 2.90
CA TYR A 67 5.88 -12.06 3.59
C TYR A 67 4.86 -11.45 2.63
N LEU A 68 5.33 -10.74 1.59
CA LEU A 68 4.45 -10.06 0.64
C LEU A 68 3.54 -11.04 -0.11
N LYS A 69 4.08 -12.20 -0.49
CA LYS A 69 3.36 -13.26 -1.18
C LYS A 69 2.32 -13.89 -0.27
N LYS A 70 2.69 -14.21 0.98
CA LYS A 70 1.76 -14.77 1.98
C LYS A 70 0.62 -13.82 2.32
N VAL A 71 0.88 -12.51 2.43
CA VAL A 71 -0.19 -11.50 2.56
C VAL A 71 -1.13 -11.53 1.36
N CYS A 72 -0.61 -11.58 0.14
CA CYS A 72 -1.45 -11.63 -1.06
C CYS A 72 -2.32 -12.89 -1.11
N GLU A 73 -1.73 -14.06 -0.81
CA GLU A 73 -2.43 -15.35 -0.76
C GLU A 73 -3.52 -15.37 0.32
N LEU A 74 -3.22 -14.88 1.53
CA LEU A 74 -4.19 -14.79 2.63
C LEU A 74 -5.44 -14.02 2.21
N PHE A 75 -5.28 -12.95 1.43
CA PHE A 75 -6.37 -12.10 0.96
C PHE A 75 -6.93 -12.49 -0.40
N GLU A 76 -6.47 -13.59 -1.00
CA GLU A 76 -6.86 -14.02 -2.36
C GLU A 76 -6.67 -12.90 -3.41
N VAL A 77 -5.61 -12.11 -3.26
CA VAL A 77 -5.24 -11.06 -4.22
C VAL A 77 -4.01 -11.48 -5.01
N LYS A 78 -3.97 -11.12 -6.29
CA LYS A 78 -2.78 -11.34 -7.11
C LYS A 78 -1.65 -10.43 -6.62
N MET A 79 -0.44 -10.96 -6.55
CA MET A 79 0.76 -10.17 -6.27
C MET A 79 0.93 -9.06 -7.32
N PHE A 80 1.22 -7.83 -6.90
CA PHE A 80 1.56 -6.75 -7.83
C PHE A 80 2.93 -6.96 -8.48
N PRO A 81 3.19 -6.34 -9.66
CA PRO A 81 4.53 -6.27 -10.22
C PRO A 81 5.45 -5.45 -9.32
N LEU A 82 6.52 -6.06 -8.80
CA LEU A 82 7.40 -5.46 -7.79
C LEU A 82 8.10 -4.18 -8.29
N GLU A 83 8.37 -4.11 -9.59
CA GLU A 83 8.97 -2.95 -10.27
C GLU A 83 8.09 -1.70 -10.26
N LEU A 84 6.79 -1.88 -10.03
CA LEU A 84 5.79 -0.82 -9.95
C LEU A 84 5.40 -0.48 -8.51
N ALA A 85 6.18 -0.91 -7.51
CA ALA A 85 5.91 -0.58 -6.12
C ALA A 85 7.19 -0.23 -5.34
N ALA A 86 7.01 0.53 -4.27
CA ALA A 86 8.07 0.94 -3.35
C ALA A 86 7.66 0.70 -1.91
N PHE A 87 8.64 0.40 -1.07
CA PHE A 87 8.53 0.59 0.35
C PHE A 87 8.79 2.07 0.69
N VAL A 88 7.85 2.68 1.40
CA VAL A 88 7.94 4.08 1.84
C VAL A 88 7.90 4.14 3.34
N GLN A 89 8.96 4.70 3.92
CA GLN A 89 9.11 4.89 5.35
C GLN A 89 9.00 6.39 5.66
N SER A 90 7.91 6.79 6.32
CA SER A 90 7.72 8.14 6.86
C SER A 90 8.02 8.17 8.36
N GLU A 91 7.91 9.35 8.96
CA GLU A 91 7.95 9.54 10.43
C GLU A 91 6.79 8.81 11.14
N TYR A 92 5.67 8.59 10.45
CA TYR A 92 4.44 8.08 11.05
C TYR A 92 4.16 6.61 10.74
N ASN A 93 4.65 6.10 9.60
CA ASN A 93 4.33 4.76 9.13
C ASN A 93 5.34 4.25 8.10
N ALA A 94 5.30 2.95 7.86
CA ALA A 94 6.04 2.27 6.82
C ALA A 94 5.08 1.42 5.99
N LEU A 95 4.97 1.69 4.69
CA LEU A 95 3.94 1.13 3.82
C LEU A 95 4.51 0.74 2.46
N ILE A 96 3.84 -0.18 1.76
CA ILE A 96 4.05 -0.43 0.34
C ILE A 96 3.13 0.50 -0.44
N CYS A 97 3.69 1.26 -1.38
CA CYS A 97 2.94 2.19 -2.22
C CYS A 97 3.19 1.90 -3.71
N PRO A 98 2.20 2.10 -4.59
CA PRO A 98 2.39 1.99 -6.02
C PRO A 98 3.26 3.14 -6.57
N TYR A 99 4.14 2.80 -7.51
CA TYR A 99 4.78 3.72 -8.45
C TYR A 99 3.92 3.85 -9.70
N ILE A 100 3.77 5.08 -10.19
CA ILE A 100 3.32 5.32 -11.57
C ILE A 100 4.39 6.18 -12.22
N GLU A 101 4.94 5.69 -13.33
CA GLU A 101 5.85 6.45 -14.18
C GLU A 101 5.02 7.51 -14.89
N ASN A 102 5.35 8.80 -14.67
CA ASN A 102 4.73 9.87 -15.42
C ASN A 102 5.33 9.95 -16.83
N GLU A 103 4.72 10.73 -17.71
CA GLU A 103 5.08 10.82 -19.14
C GLU A 103 6.54 11.24 -19.39
N GLU A 104 7.22 11.78 -18.38
CA GLU A 104 8.63 12.21 -18.42
C GLU A 104 9.60 11.15 -17.85
N GLY A 105 9.13 9.97 -17.47
CA GLY A 105 9.94 8.91 -16.87
C GLY A 105 10.27 9.14 -15.38
N PHE A 106 9.66 10.14 -14.74
CA PHE A 106 9.77 10.31 -13.29
C PHE A 106 8.77 9.41 -12.59
N ARG A 107 9.21 8.80 -11.48
CA ARG A 107 8.35 7.90 -10.69
C ARG A 107 7.76 8.66 -9.53
N ASP A 108 6.53 9.11 -9.71
CA ASP A 108 5.76 9.69 -8.61
C ASP A 108 5.17 8.55 -7.77
N ILE A 109 5.38 8.63 -6.45
CA ILE A 109 4.68 7.75 -5.51
C ILE A 109 3.32 8.36 -5.23
N TYR A 110 2.27 7.61 -5.59
CA TYR A 110 0.91 8.02 -5.30
C TYR A 110 0.54 7.64 -3.86
N PRO A 111 -0.28 8.46 -3.18
CA PRO A 111 -0.89 8.05 -1.92
C PRO A 111 -1.70 6.77 -2.13
N LEU A 112 -1.66 5.87 -1.15
CA LEU A 112 -2.51 4.68 -1.05
C LEU A 112 -3.98 5.12 -0.89
N ARG A 113 -4.62 5.58 -1.95
CA ARG A 113 -6.04 5.92 -2.01
C ARG A 113 -6.55 5.77 -3.43
N GLU A 114 -7.74 5.19 -3.61
CA GLU A 114 -8.31 4.94 -4.93
C GLU A 114 -8.95 6.19 -5.57
N ASP A 115 -9.19 7.25 -4.78
CA ASP A 115 -9.87 8.49 -5.17
C ASP A 115 -8.91 9.65 -5.54
N GLY A 116 -7.59 9.39 -5.56
CA GLY A 116 -6.59 10.37 -5.99
C GLY A 116 -5.99 11.25 -4.89
N TYR A 117 -5.21 12.22 -5.36
CA TYR A 117 -4.01 12.81 -4.73
C TYR A 117 -4.25 13.60 -3.42
N TYR A 118 -3.48 13.29 -2.37
CA TYR A 118 -3.08 14.27 -1.34
C TYR A 118 -1.56 14.17 -1.12
N SER A 119 -0.83 15.07 -1.77
CA SER A 119 0.65 15.12 -1.83
C SER A 119 1.35 15.35 -0.49
N ARG A 120 0.63 15.56 0.62
CA ARG A 120 1.23 16.04 1.87
C ARG A 120 1.75 14.95 2.80
N THR A 121 1.36 13.70 2.64
CA THR A 121 1.75 12.62 3.58
C THR A 121 2.95 11.77 3.14
N LEU A 122 3.34 11.75 1.86
CA LEU A 122 4.46 10.90 1.38
C LEU A 122 5.73 11.68 1.00
N ARG A 123 5.67 13.01 0.89
CA ARG A 123 6.82 13.85 0.47
C ARG A 123 7.97 13.97 1.47
N LYS A 124 7.81 13.43 2.69
CA LYS A 124 8.84 13.49 3.75
C LYS A 124 9.42 12.12 4.13
N GLY A 125 9.03 11.05 3.43
CA GLY A 125 9.51 9.69 3.72
C GLY A 125 10.73 9.30 2.90
N LYS A 126 11.52 8.36 3.42
CA LYS A 126 12.51 7.62 2.63
C LYS A 126 11.78 6.62 1.74
N ILE A 127 12.24 6.51 0.51
CA ILE A 127 11.64 5.67 -0.53
C ILE A 127 12.66 4.61 -0.91
N TYR A 128 12.24 3.35 -0.87
CA TYR A 128 13.07 2.20 -1.20
C TYR A 128 12.35 1.36 -2.28
N PRO A 129 12.86 1.33 -3.52
CA PRO A 129 12.33 0.45 -4.56
C PRO A 129 12.39 -1.01 -4.12
N LEU A 130 11.36 -1.81 -4.44
CA LEU A 130 11.36 -3.23 -4.11
C LEU A 130 12.27 -4.07 -5.00
N VAL A 131 12.62 -3.55 -6.18
CA VAL A 131 13.58 -4.12 -7.10
C VAL A 131 14.65 -3.08 -7.36
N GLU A 132 15.92 -3.42 -7.13
CA GLU A 132 17.03 -2.63 -7.62
C GLU A 132 17.01 -2.67 -9.14
N LYS A 133 16.78 -1.52 -9.79
CA LYS A 133 17.11 -1.42 -11.21
C LYS A 133 18.62 -1.45 -11.30
N VAL A 134 19.17 -2.56 -11.77
CA VAL A 134 20.55 -2.61 -12.27
C VAL A 134 20.61 -1.58 -13.40
N LYS A 135 21.12 -0.38 -13.12
CA LYS A 135 21.55 0.54 -14.17
C LYS A 135 22.73 -0.15 -14.81
N ASN A 136 22.53 -0.66 -16.03
CA ASN A 136 23.54 -1.11 -16.98
C ASN A 136 24.97 -1.20 -16.41
N GLY A 137 25.32 -2.36 -15.86
CA GLY A 137 26.71 -2.84 -15.86
C GLY A 137 27.69 -2.30 -14.81
N GLU A 138 27.31 -1.52 -13.80
CA GLU A 138 28.24 -1.19 -12.71
C GLU A 138 27.69 -1.57 -11.34
N CYS A 139 28.12 -2.75 -10.90
CA CYS A 139 28.04 -3.19 -9.52
C CYS A 139 29.08 -2.40 -8.72
N CYS A 140 28.65 -1.38 -7.97
CA CYS A 140 29.53 -0.72 -7.01
C CYS A 140 29.83 -1.72 -5.87
N LYS A 141 31.07 -2.23 -5.86
CA LYS A 141 31.70 -2.90 -4.72
C LYS A 141 32.12 -1.88 -3.67
#